data_AF-A0A937ZI73-F1
#
_entry.id   AF-A0A937ZI73-F1
#
_cell.length_a   1.000
_cell.length_b   1.000
_cell.length_c   1.000
_cell.angle_alpha   90.00
_cell.angle_beta   90.00
_cell.angle_gamma   90.00
#
_symmetry.space_group_name_H-M   'P 1'
#
loop_
_entity.id
_entity.type
_entity.pdbx_description
1 polymer ?
#
loop_
_entity_poly.entity_id
_entity_poly.type
_entity_poly.pdbx_seq_one_letter_code
_entity_poly.pdbx_strand_id
1 'polypeptide(L)'
;MAAVLAYSGILLASLVVASVAALQLADFFGAGDEFVLVMAIDAAFAAGAMLTFAAFSVLADRVRTLHLTAALMMLIALLLVSTPGLREWIAASSGNPFKTAREQELQITLEILVPSTLAVLVQWALVRRRWLIAAGEEEMTLWPWIATAATAFIVLNPFGLAVTSLALRQETAGWLNDLWSATVAVTVGILIVMAAAECYIRSRIRRRRTAGGAFDTLARPG
;
A
#
# COMPACT_ATOMS: atom_id res chain seq x y z
N MET A 1 10.39 -22.70 10.44
CA MET A 1 10.99 -21.54 11.15
C MET A 1 11.41 -20.42 10.21
N ALA A 2 12.16 -20.67 9.12
CA ALA A 2 12.61 -19.63 8.20
C ALA A 2 11.48 -18.78 7.57
N ALA A 3 10.32 -19.38 7.28
CA ALA A 3 9.16 -18.63 6.76
C ALA A 3 8.55 -17.68 7.81
N VAL A 4 8.41 -18.14 9.05
CA VAL A 4 7.90 -17.33 10.17
C VAL A 4 8.80 -16.11 10.37
N LEU A 5 10.12 -16.32 10.49
CA LEU A 5 11.09 -15.24 10.65
C LEU A 5 11.02 -14.20 9.52
N ALA A 6 10.84 -14.66 8.29
CA ALA A 6 10.73 -13.74 7.17
C ALA A 6 9.43 -12.92 7.21
N TYR A 7 8.28 -13.52 7.46
CA TYR A 7 7.03 -12.78 7.57
C TYR A 7 7.02 -11.84 8.78
N SER A 8 7.63 -12.25 9.90
CA SER A 8 7.87 -11.37 11.05
C SER A 8 8.76 -10.17 10.67
N GLY A 9 9.85 -10.41 9.92
CA GLY A 9 10.71 -9.33 9.43
C GLY A 9 9.98 -8.37 8.48
N ILE A 10 9.11 -8.90 7.60
CA ILE A 10 8.27 -8.10 6.70
C ILE A 10 7.25 -7.26 7.49
N LEU A 11 6.60 -7.87 8.48
CA LEU A 11 5.68 -7.18 9.37
C LEU A 11 6.40 -6.03 10.08
N LEU A 12 7.54 -6.30 10.71
CA LEU A 12 8.34 -5.27 11.39
C LEU A 12 8.75 -4.14 10.45
N ALA A 13 9.23 -4.44 9.24
CA ALA A 13 9.57 -3.42 8.26
C ALA A 13 8.35 -2.56 7.88
N SER A 14 7.19 -3.18 7.67
CA SER A 14 5.95 -2.46 7.35
C SER A 14 5.47 -1.58 8.51
N LEU A 15 5.57 -2.07 9.75
CA LEU A 15 5.22 -1.31 10.95
C LEU A 15 6.16 -0.12 11.14
N VAL A 16 7.47 -0.26 10.92
CA VAL A 16 8.41 0.87 10.99
C VAL A 16 8.01 1.96 9.99
N VAL A 17 7.74 1.60 8.74
CA VAL A 17 7.35 2.57 7.71
C VAL A 17 6.00 3.22 8.04
N ALA A 18 5.01 2.44 8.48
CA ALA A 18 3.71 2.95 8.89
C ALA A 18 3.81 3.90 10.09
N SER A 19 4.56 3.52 11.12
CA SER A 19 4.78 4.35 12.31
C SER A 19 5.47 5.67 11.98
N VAL A 20 6.47 5.67 11.09
CA VAL A 20 7.12 6.92 10.64
C VAL A 20 6.12 7.83 9.92
N ALA A 21 5.29 7.27 9.05
CA ALA A 21 4.24 8.02 8.38
C ALA A 21 3.20 8.59 9.36
N ALA A 22 2.76 7.77 10.32
CA ALA A 22 1.80 8.16 11.34
C ALA A 22 2.37 9.29 12.22
N LEU A 23 3.63 9.18 12.66
CA LEU A 23 4.30 10.24 13.43
C LEU A 23 4.38 11.56 12.65
N GLN A 24 4.74 11.51 11.36
CA GLN A 24 4.77 12.71 10.52
C GLN A 24 3.39 13.37 10.38
N LEU A 25 2.33 12.57 10.26
CA LEU A 25 0.96 13.08 10.21
C LEU A 25 0.51 13.65 11.55
N ALA A 26 0.86 12.98 12.65
CA ALA A 26 0.58 13.46 14.00
C ALA A 26 1.24 14.82 14.27
N ASP A 27 2.52 14.96 13.89
CA ASP A 27 3.24 16.24 13.98
C ASP A 27 2.60 17.31 13.09
N PHE A 28 2.18 16.94 11.88
CA PHE A 28 1.55 17.85 10.93
C PHE A 28 0.17 18.35 11.39
N PHE A 29 -0.65 17.48 11.98
CA PHE A 29 -2.00 17.80 12.45
C PHE A 29 -2.06 18.20 13.93
N GLY A 30 -0.94 18.15 14.65
CA GLY A 30 -0.90 18.35 16.10
C GLY A 30 -1.82 17.37 16.82
N ALA A 31 -1.68 16.08 16.52
CA ALA A 31 -2.44 15.01 17.17
C ALA A 31 -2.00 14.85 18.62
N GLY A 32 -2.99 14.65 19.51
CA GLY A 32 -2.76 14.45 20.93
C GLY A 32 -2.93 12.99 21.34
N ASP A 33 -3.78 12.77 22.35
CA ASP A 33 -4.02 11.46 22.95
C ASP A 33 -4.67 10.46 21.98
N GLU A 34 -5.40 10.94 20.97
CA GLU A 34 -6.02 10.09 19.94
C GLU A 34 -5.00 9.28 19.12
N PHE A 35 -3.74 9.75 19.05
CA PHE A 35 -2.71 9.17 18.21
C PHE A 35 -2.35 7.73 18.62
N VAL A 36 -2.32 7.44 19.92
CA VAL A 36 -1.99 6.09 20.42
C VAL A 36 -3.00 5.05 19.92
N LEU A 37 -4.26 5.44 19.87
CA LEU A 37 -5.34 4.58 19.45
C LEU A 37 -5.32 4.38 17.92
N VAL A 38 -5.03 5.43 17.15
CA VAL A 38 -4.78 5.32 15.70
C VAL A 38 -3.63 4.36 15.40
N MET A 39 -2.50 4.51 16.08
CA MET A 39 -1.34 3.62 15.95
C MET A 39 -1.67 2.15 16.28
N ALA A 40 -2.52 1.92 17.29
CA ALA A 40 -2.96 0.57 17.65
C ALA A 40 -3.83 -0.05 16.54
N ILE A 41 -4.73 0.74 15.94
CA ILE A 41 -5.54 0.31 14.80
C ILE A 41 -4.65 -0.05 13.61
N ASP A 42 -3.70 0.82 13.26
CA ASP A 42 -2.77 0.58 12.14
C ASP A 42 -1.91 -0.67 12.37
N ALA A 43 -1.43 -0.87 13.60
CA ALA A 43 -0.66 -2.06 13.94
C ALA A 43 -1.50 -3.35 13.81
N ALA A 44 -2.75 -3.32 14.29
CA ALA A 44 -3.69 -4.43 14.16
C ALA A 44 -4.03 -4.71 12.69
N PHE A 45 -4.29 -3.67 11.90
CA PHE A 45 -4.55 -3.77 10.48
C PHE A 45 -3.35 -4.35 9.72
N ALA A 46 -2.14 -3.84 9.95
CA ALA A 46 -0.92 -4.34 9.33
C ALA A 46 -0.66 -5.81 9.69
N ALA A 47 -0.92 -6.23 10.94
CA ALA A 47 -0.82 -7.63 11.34
C ALA A 47 -1.84 -8.52 10.59
N GLY A 48 -3.11 -8.08 10.52
CA GLY A 48 -4.15 -8.79 9.77
C GLY A 48 -3.85 -8.89 8.27
N ALA A 49 -3.36 -7.81 7.66
CA ALA A 49 -2.92 -7.79 6.26
C ALA A 49 -1.77 -8.76 6.03
N MET A 50 -0.78 -8.79 6.93
CA MET A 50 0.35 -9.72 6.83
C MET A 50 -0.09 -11.18 6.95
N LEU A 51 -1.01 -11.50 7.87
CA LEU A 51 -1.57 -12.85 7.98
C LEU A 51 -2.29 -13.26 6.69
N THR A 52 -3.04 -12.34 6.10
CA THR A 52 -3.72 -12.55 4.83
C THR A 52 -2.71 -12.78 3.70
N PHE A 53 -1.69 -11.94 3.56
CA PHE A 53 -0.62 -12.14 2.58
C PHE A 53 0.12 -13.46 2.79
N ALA A 54 0.42 -13.84 4.04
CA ALA A 54 1.07 -15.11 4.34
C ALA A 54 0.20 -16.28 3.86
N ALA A 55 -1.09 -16.30 4.21
CA ALA A 55 -2.03 -17.34 3.79
C ALA A 55 -2.14 -17.43 2.25
N PHE A 56 -2.39 -16.30 1.58
CA PHE A 56 -2.52 -16.28 0.11
C PHE A 56 -1.21 -16.57 -0.61
N SER A 57 -0.05 -16.22 -0.05
CA SER A 57 1.24 -16.52 -0.68
C SER A 57 1.57 -18.02 -0.73
N VAL A 58 1.01 -18.81 0.19
CA VAL A 58 1.13 -20.28 0.18
C VAL A 58 0.19 -20.90 -0.84
N LEU A 59 -0.99 -20.30 -1.05
CA LEU A 59 -2.02 -20.79 -1.98
C LEU A 59 -1.88 -20.21 -3.40
N ALA A 60 -0.98 -19.26 -3.62
CA ALA A 60 -0.89 -18.54 -4.89
C ALA A 60 -0.11 -19.33 -5.94
N ASP A 61 -0.83 -19.85 -6.94
CA ASP A 61 -0.23 -20.40 -8.18
C ASP A 61 0.28 -19.30 -9.12
N ARG A 62 -0.14 -18.05 -8.92
CA ARG A 62 0.16 -16.92 -9.81
C ARG A 62 0.39 -15.65 -9.00
N VAL A 63 1.34 -14.82 -9.46
CA VAL A 63 1.59 -13.47 -8.92
C VAL A 63 0.31 -12.62 -8.88
N ARG A 64 -0.61 -12.83 -9.83
CA ARG A 64 -1.92 -12.16 -9.88
C ARG A 64 -2.68 -12.26 -8.55
N THR A 65 -2.60 -13.39 -7.85
CA THR A 65 -3.27 -13.56 -6.56
C THR A 65 -2.75 -12.58 -5.52
N LEU A 66 -1.42 -12.37 -5.46
CA LEU A 66 -0.81 -11.39 -4.54
C LEU A 66 -1.22 -9.95 -4.86
N HIS A 67 -1.38 -9.60 -6.13
CA HIS A 67 -1.90 -8.29 -6.53
C HIS A 67 -3.37 -8.10 -6.11
N LEU A 68 -4.19 -9.13 -6.27
CA LEU A 68 -5.59 -9.11 -5.82
C LEU A 68 -5.69 -9.01 -4.31
N THR A 69 -4.83 -9.72 -3.57
CA THR A 69 -4.75 -9.60 -2.10
C THR A 69 -4.39 -8.19 -1.68
N ALA A 70 -3.40 -7.57 -2.31
CA ALA A 70 -3.05 -6.18 -2.03
C ALA A 70 -4.21 -5.21 -2.30
N ALA A 71 -4.86 -5.35 -3.46
CA ALA A 71 -6.03 -4.53 -3.81
C ALA A 71 -7.19 -4.73 -2.81
N LEU A 72 -7.43 -5.96 -2.37
CA LEU A 72 -8.44 -6.26 -1.36
C LEU A 72 -8.10 -5.60 -0.01
N MET A 73 -6.84 -5.67 0.44
CA MET A 73 -6.43 -5.03 1.70
C MET A 73 -6.56 -3.50 1.62
N MET A 74 -6.23 -2.88 0.48
CA MET A 74 -6.45 -1.45 0.27
C MET A 74 -7.93 -1.07 0.35
N LEU A 75 -8.80 -1.90 -0.23
CA LEU A 75 -10.24 -1.68 -0.16
C LEU A 75 -10.76 -1.82 1.28
N ILE A 76 -10.23 -2.78 2.06
CA ILE A 76 -10.57 -2.92 3.48
C ILE A 76 -10.11 -1.70 4.28
N ALA A 77 -8.88 -1.20 4.07
CA ALA A 77 -8.40 0.01 4.72
C ALA A 77 -9.32 1.20 4.46
N LEU A 78 -9.78 1.35 3.21
CA LEU A 78 -10.70 2.42 2.81
C LEU A 78 -12.07 2.27 3.47
N LEU A 79 -12.63 1.05 3.53
CA LEU A 79 -13.89 0.78 4.23
C LEU A 79 -13.77 1.06 5.73
N LEU A 80 -12.64 0.70 6.33
CA LEU A 80 -12.37 0.94 7.74
C LEU A 80 -12.46 2.44 8.08
N VAL A 81 -11.75 3.29 7.34
CA VAL A 81 -11.79 4.75 7.57
C VAL A 81 -13.11 5.40 7.14
N SER A 82 -13.86 4.77 6.24
CA SER A 82 -15.20 5.25 5.84
C SER A 82 -16.27 4.95 6.89
N THR A 83 -15.97 4.17 7.92
CA THR A 83 -16.94 3.77 8.94
C THR A 83 -17.16 4.93 9.94
N PRO A 84 -18.36 5.53 10.01
CA PRO A 84 -18.60 6.69 10.87
C PRO A 84 -18.39 6.38 12.35
N GLY A 85 -18.88 5.23 12.83
CA GLY A 85 -18.74 4.84 14.24
C GLY A 85 -17.28 4.66 14.70
N LEU A 86 -16.36 4.31 13.80
CA LEU A 86 -14.93 4.25 14.14
C LEU A 86 -14.39 5.66 14.37
N ARG A 87 -14.66 6.59 13.46
CA ARG A 87 -14.18 7.97 13.54
C ARG A 87 -14.75 8.70 14.76
N GLU A 88 -16.03 8.52 15.06
CA GLU A 88 -16.67 9.07 16.26
C GLU A 88 -16.06 8.53 17.54
N TRP A 89 -15.75 7.22 17.60
CA TRP A 89 -15.11 6.60 18.76
C TRP A 89 -13.69 7.15 19.00
N ILE A 90 -12.92 7.35 17.93
CA ILE A 90 -11.58 7.96 18.01
C ILE A 90 -11.70 9.43 18.43
N ALA A 91 -12.63 10.16 17.83
CA ALA A 91 -12.86 11.57 18.12
C ALA A 91 -13.28 11.81 19.58
N ALA A 92 -14.09 10.91 20.16
CA ALA A 92 -14.48 10.94 21.56
C ALA A 92 -13.30 10.80 22.54
N SER A 93 -12.18 10.25 22.08
CA SER A 93 -10.95 10.11 22.85
C SER A 93 -10.02 11.33 22.74
N SER A 94 -10.35 12.30 21.87
CA SER A 94 -9.52 13.49 21.68
C SER A 94 -9.82 14.56 22.73
N GLY A 95 -8.76 15.05 23.37
CA GLY A 95 -8.84 16.14 24.34
C GLY A 95 -8.80 17.55 23.74
N ASN A 96 -8.81 17.70 22.40
CA ASN A 96 -8.59 18.99 21.75
C ASN A 96 -9.91 19.71 21.40
N PRO A 97 -10.31 20.77 22.16
CA PRO A 97 -11.57 21.47 21.93
C PRO A 97 -11.52 22.45 20.73
N PHE A 98 -10.35 22.66 20.12
CA PHE A 98 -10.15 23.71 19.11
C PHE A 98 -10.28 23.21 17.67
N LYS A 99 -10.42 21.90 17.44
CA LYS A 99 -10.63 21.35 16.10
C LYS A 99 -12.12 21.35 15.76
N THR A 100 -12.45 21.80 14.56
CA THR A 100 -13.81 21.59 14.04
C THR A 100 -14.04 20.08 13.83
N ALA A 101 -15.27 19.60 14.01
CA ALA A 101 -15.60 18.17 13.83
C ALA A 101 -15.11 17.62 12.49
N ARG A 102 -15.20 18.45 11.43
CA ARG A 102 -14.73 18.09 10.09
C ARG A 102 -13.22 17.97 9.97
N GLU A 103 -12.46 18.91 10.54
CA GLU A 103 -10.99 18.84 10.51
C GLU A 103 -10.49 17.62 11.28
N GLN A 104 -11.15 17.29 12.39
CA GLN A 104 -10.87 16.11 13.18
C GLN A 104 -11.17 14.81 12.41
N GLU A 105 -12.31 14.72 11.73
CA GLU A 105 -12.65 13.57 10.88
C GLU A 105 -11.62 13.34 9.76
N LEU A 106 -11.21 14.43 9.10
CA LEU A 106 -10.22 14.37 8.01
C LEU A 106 -8.85 13.94 8.52
N GLN A 107 -8.42 14.50 9.65
CA GLN A 107 -7.19 14.11 10.31
C GLN A 107 -7.20 12.61 10.63
N ILE A 108 -8.21 12.13 11.36
CA ILE A 108 -8.31 10.71 11.76
C ILE A 108 -8.33 9.80 10.51
N THR A 109 -9.02 10.22 9.45
CA THR A 109 -9.08 9.47 8.19
C THR A 109 -7.68 9.33 7.59
N LEU A 110 -6.91 10.41 7.50
CA LEU A 110 -5.57 10.40 6.92
C LEU A 110 -4.56 9.67 7.80
N GLU A 111 -4.64 9.85 9.12
CA GLU A 111 -3.76 9.21 10.09
C GLU A 111 -3.89 7.69 10.09
N ILE A 112 -5.05 7.13 9.72
CA ILE A 112 -5.21 5.68 9.55
C ILE A 112 -4.91 5.27 8.11
N LEU A 113 -5.50 5.95 7.12
CA LEU A 113 -5.47 5.51 5.73
C LEU A 113 -4.05 5.50 5.15
N VAL A 114 -3.27 6.55 5.42
CA VAL A 114 -1.92 6.69 4.85
C VAL A 114 -0.97 5.62 5.41
N PRO A 115 -0.81 5.46 6.74
CA PRO A 115 0.05 4.40 7.29
C PRO A 115 -0.40 2.99 6.90
N SER A 116 -1.70 2.70 6.95
CA SER A 116 -2.26 1.42 6.53
C SER A 116 -1.94 1.10 5.06
N THR A 117 -2.08 2.08 4.16
CA THR A 117 -1.75 1.93 2.74
C THR A 117 -0.25 1.64 2.57
N LEU A 118 0.62 2.39 3.25
CA LEU A 118 2.07 2.18 3.17
C LEU A 118 2.47 0.81 3.72
N ALA A 119 1.86 0.37 4.82
CA ALA A 119 2.09 -0.97 5.37
C ALA A 119 1.78 -2.05 4.33
N VAL A 120 0.61 -1.97 3.67
CA VAL A 120 0.19 -2.92 2.63
C VAL A 120 1.14 -2.91 1.44
N LEU A 121 1.59 -1.73 0.98
CA LEU A 121 2.56 -1.63 -0.14
C LEU A 121 3.91 -2.27 0.20
N VAL A 122 4.41 -2.05 1.41
CA VAL A 122 5.67 -2.64 1.88
C VAL A 122 5.53 -4.16 1.98
N GLN A 123 4.45 -4.64 2.60
CA GLN A 123 4.17 -6.08 2.72
C GLN A 123 4.04 -6.73 1.35
N TRP A 124 3.24 -6.15 0.46
CA TRP A 124 3.05 -6.64 -0.91
C TRP A 124 4.39 -6.72 -1.66
N ALA A 125 5.21 -5.66 -1.64
CA ALA A 125 6.48 -5.64 -2.34
C ALA A 125 7.44 -6.74 -1.84
N LEU A 126 7.53 -6.92 -0.53
CA LEU A 126 8.40 -7.91 0.10
C LEU A 126 7.90 -9.35 -0.10
N VAL A 127 6.61 -9.60 0.09
CA VAL A 127 6.00 -10.92 -0.10
C VAL A 127 6.09 -11.34 -1.56
N ARG A 128 5.80 -10.43 -2.50
CA ARG A 128 5.97 -10.67 -3.94
C ARG A 128 7.41 -11.00 -4.29
N ARG A 129 8.38 -10.24 -3.77
CA ARG A 129 9.81 -10.52 -4.00
C ARG A 129 10.19 -11.92 -3.52
N ARG A 130 9.77 -12.28 -2.31
CA ARG A 130 10.00 -13.62 -1.74
C ARG A 130 9.39 -14.72 -2.61
N TRP A 131 8.15 -14.54 -3.07
CA TRP A 131 7.47 -15.49 -3.94
C TRP A 131 8.20 -15.65 -5.28
N LEU A 132 8.63 -14.55 -5.90
CA LEU A 132 9.38 -14.57 -7.17
C LEU A 132 10.75 -15.25 -7.04
N ILE A 133 11.47 -15.00 -5.94
CA ILE A 133 12.74 -15.68 -5.66
C ILE A 133 12.51 -17.19 -5.55
N ALA A 134 11.47 -17.61 -4.81
CA ALA A 134 11.12 -19.02 -4.69
C ALA A 134 10.72 -19.66 -6.04
N ALA A 135 10.14 -18.88 -6.95
CA ALA A 135 9.79 -19.31 -8.31
C ALA A 135 10.97 -19.23 -9.31
N GLY A 136 12.16 -18.77 -8.88
CA GLY A 136 13.33 -18.59 -9.76
C GLY A 136 13.26 -17.39 -10.71
N GLU A 137 12.39 -16.41 -10.43
CA GLU A 137 12.16 -15.21 -11.23
C GLU A 137 12.80 -13.94 -10.62
N GLU A 138 14.06 -14.04 -10.19
CA GLU A 138 14.74 -12.97 -9.43
C GLU A 138 14.92 -11.64 -10.21
N GLU A 139 14.98 -11.69 -11.55
CA GLU A 139 15.13 -10.50 -12.39
C GLU A 139 13.96 -9.51 -12.29
N MET A 140 12.81 -9.91 -11.72
CA MET A 140 11.59 -9.11 -11.64
C MET A 140 11.40 -8.33 -10.31
N THR A 141 12.45 -8.17 -9.51
CA THR A 141 12.36 -7.78 -8.08
C THR A 141 12.54 -6.28 -7.77
N LEU A 142 13.07 -5.47 -8.68
CA LEU A 142 13.40 -4.05 -8.40
C LEU A 142 12.20 -3.08 -8.50
N TRP A 143 11.27 -3.34 -9.41
CA TRP A 143 10.18 -2.40 -9.74
C TRP A 143 9.19 -2.08 -8.60
N PRO A 144 8.77 -3.04 -7.76
CA PRO A 144 7.84 -2.76 -6.66
C PRO A 144 8.38 -1.72 -5.67
N TRP A 145 9.70 -1.71 -5.43
CA TRP A 145 10.32 -0.76 -4.51
C TRP A 145 10.30 0.67 -5.01
N ILE A 146 10.48 0.86 -6.32
CA ILE A 146 10.37 2.18 -6.93
C ILE A 146 8.94 2.70 -6.78
N ALA A 147 7.94 1.85 -6.99
CA ALA A 147 6.53 2.22 -6.80
C ALA A 147 6.22 2.56 -5.33
N THR A 148 6.67 1.74 -4.37
CA THR A 148 6.49 2.01 -2.94
C THR A 148 7.21 3.29 -2.52
N ALA A 149 8.45 3.50 -2.96
CA ALA A 149 9.22 4.70 -2.64
C ALA A 149 8.61 5.96 -3.27
N ALA A 150 8.17 5.90 -4.53
CA ALA A 150 7.49 7.01 -5.19
C ALA A 150 6.17 7.34 -4.50
N THR A 151 5.39 6.32 -4.12
CA THR A 151 4.12 6.52 -3.39
C THR A 151 4.37 7.13 -2.02
N ALA A 152 5.34 6.60 -1.25
CA ALA A 152 5.73 7.17 0.03
C ALA A 152 6.22 8.61 -0.11
N PHE A 153 7.03 8.91 -1.12
CA PHE A 153 7.50 10.27 -1.39
C PHE A 153 6.35 11.22 -1.72
N ILE A 154 5.41 10.82 -2.58
CA ILE A 154 4.26 11.66 -2.95
C ILE A 154 3.36 11.91 -1.74
N VAL A 155 3.08 10.87 -0.94
CA VAL A 155 2.12 10.95 0.16
C VAL A 155 2.70 11.66 1.39
N LEU A 156 3.99 11.46 1.69
CA LEU A 156 4.65 12.02 2.88
C LEU A 156 5.32 13.38 2.64
N ASN A 157 5.40 13.84 1.39
CA ASN A 157 5.91 15.17 1.11
C ASN A 157 4.88 16.23 1.59
N PRO A 158 5.30 17.29 2.30
CA PRO A 158 4.41 18.36 2.74
C PRO A 158 3.61 19.00 1.60
N PHE A 159 4.16 19.04 0.38
CA PHE A 159 3.42 19.48 -0.80
C PHE A 159 2.30 18.51 -1.18
N GLY A 160 2.55 17.20 -1.10
CA GLY A 160 1.54 16.18 -1.33
C GLY A 160 0.42 16.25 -0.32
N LEU A 161 0.75 16.40 0.97
CA LEU A 161 -0.21 16.61 2.06
C LEU A 161 -1.01 17.92 1.91
N ALA A 162 -0.36 18.99 1.43
CA ALA A 162 -1.05 20.24 1.12
C ALA A 162 -2.04 20.08 -0.04
N VAL A 163 -1.67 19.35 -1.10
CA VAL A 163 -2.57 19.09 -2.24
C VAL A 163 -3.73 18.19 -1.85
N THR A 164 -3.49 17.11 -1.10
CA THR A 164 -4.56 16.22 -0.64
C THR A 164 -5.50 16.93 0.34
N SER A 165 -4.96 17.69 1.29
CA SER A 165 -5.79 18.48 2.20
C SER A 165 -6.57 19.58 1.49
N LEU A 166 -6.01 20.23 0.46
CA LEU A 166 -6.72 21.22 -0.35
C LEU A 166 -7.86 20.60 -1.16
N ALA A 167 -7.60 19.46 -1.81
CA ALA A 167 -8.63 18.71 -2.54
C ALA A 167 -9.77 18.25 -1.62
N LEU A 168 -9.45 17.91 -0.37
CA LEU A 168 -10.43 17.51 0.64
C LEU A 168 -11.22 18.67 1.27
N ARG A 169 -10.62 19.87 1.32
CA ARG A 169 -11.26 21.08 1.85
C ARG A 169 -12.28 21.69 0.88
N GLN A 170 -12.16 21.44 -0.44
CA GLN A 170 -13.12 21.94 -1.42
C GLN A 170 -14.45 21.15 -1.35
N GLU A 171 -15.44 21.74 -0.69
CA GLU A 171 -16.81 21.25 -0.53
C GLU A 171 -17.58 21.10 -1.85
N THR A 172 -18.19 19.94 -2.05
CA THR A 172 -19.66 19.82 -2.23
C THR A 172 -20.10 18.43 -1.72
N ALA A 173 -21.40 18.20 -1.57
CA ALA A 173 -22.06 17.03 -0.98
C ALA A 173 -21.73 15.64 -1.60
N GLY A 174 -20.69 15.54 -2.44
CA GLY A 174 -20.15 14.33 -3.03
C GLY A 174 -18.72 13.99 -2.60
N TRP A 175 -18.13 14.65 -1.59
CA TRP A 175 -16.72 14.48 -1.24
C TRP A 175 -16.29 13.02 -0.97
N LEU A 176 -17.20 12.19 -0.46
CA LEU A 176 -16.94 10.77 -0.24
C LEU A 176 -16.90 9.99 -1.57
N ASN A 177 -17.71 10.39 -2.54
CA ASN A 177 -17.61 9.93 -3.93
C ASN A 177 -16.38 10.50 -4.64
N ASP A 178 -15.97 11.74 -4.36
CA ASP A 178 -14.77 12.33 -4.95
C ASP A 178 -13.51 11.71 -4.36
N LEU A 179 -13.46 11.46 -3.04
CA LEU A 179 -12.41 10.70 -2.37
C LEU A 179 -12.39 9.25 -2.84
N TRP A 180 -13.56 8.61 -2.97
CA TRP A 180 -13.67 7.26 -3.55
C TRP A 180 -13.17 7.26 -4.99
N SER A 181 -13.55 8.25 -5.81
CA SER A 181 -13.12 8.35 -7.20
C SER A 181 -11.64 8.67 -7.33
N ALA A 182 -11.07 9.51 -6.47
CA ALA A 182 -9.65 9.85 -6.44
C ALA A 182 -8.83 8.67 -5.93
N THR A 183 -9.30 7.97 -4.90
CA THR A 183 -8.64 6.77 -4.37
C THR A 183 -8.73 5.64 -5.37
N VAL A 184 -9.89 5.43 -6.01
CA VAL A 184 -10.05 4.51 -7.13
C VAL A 184 -9.16 4.93 -8.30
N ALA A 185 -9.07 6.21 -8.65
CA ALA A 185 -8.23 6.69 -9.74
C ALA A 185 -6.74 6.51 -9.45
N VAL A 186 -6.29 6.77 -8.22
CA VAL A 186 -4.91 6.52 -7.77
C VAL A 186 -4.65 5.02 -7.74
N THR A 187 -5.55 4.22 -7.19
CA THR A 187 -5.43 2.76 -7.13
C THR A 187 -5.41 2.16 -8.54
N VAL A 188 -6.32 2.56 -9.41
CA VAL A 188 -6.38 2.19 -10.82
C VAL A 188 -5.14 2.66 -11.55
N GLY A 189 -4.65 3.88 -11.28
CA GLY A 189 -3.41 4.41 -11.84
C GLY A 189 -2.20 3.55 -11.47
N ILE A 190 -2.06 3.21 -10.18
CA ILE A 190 -1.03 2.30 -9.68
C ILE A 190 -1.17 0.91 -10.31
N LEU A 191 -2.40 0.37 -10.38
CA LEU A 191 -2.67 -0.93 -11.00
C LEU A 191 -2.37 -0.93 -12.50
N ILE A 192 -2.66 0.16 -13.22
CA ILE A 192 -2.34 0.33 -14.64
C ILE A 192 -0.83 0.39 -14.84
N VAL A 193 -0.11 1.17 -14.02
CA VAL A 193 1.36 1.22 -14.08
C VAL A 193 1.94 -0.17 -13.80
N MET A 194 1.41 -0.88 -12.80
CA MET A 194 1.83 -2.25 -12.51
C MET A 194 1.54 -3.22 -13.66
N ALA A 195 0.33 -3.16 -14.25
CA ALA A 195 -0.05 -4.01 -15.38
C ALA A 195 0.77 -3.70 -16.64
N ALA A 196 1.01 -2.42 -16.93
CA ALA A 196 1.84 -1.98 -18.04
C ALA A 196 3.30 -2.43 -17.86
N ALA A 197 3.84 -2.32 -16.64
CA ALA A 197 5.16 -2.81 -16.32
C ALA A 197 5.25 -4.34 -16.46
N GLU A 198 4.25 -5.10 -15.98
CA GLU A 198 4.22 -6.56 -16.14
C GLU A 198 4.15 -6.96 -17.62
N CYS A 199 3.31 -6.28 -18.41
CA CYS A 199 3.22 -6.49 -19.86
C CYS A 199 4.54 -6.19 -20.57
N TYR A 200 5.18 -5.07 -20.23
CA TYR A 200 6.47 -4.69 -20.79
C TYR A 200 7.54 -5.75 -20.49
N ILE A 201 7.64 -6.20 -19.25
CA ILE A 201 8.61 -7.22 -18.83
C ILE A 201 8.35 -8.56 -19.53
N ARG A 202 7.09 -9.03 -19.57
CA ARG A 202 6.74 -10.28 -20.29
C ARG A 202 7.08 -10.19 -21.78
N SER A 203 6.84 -9.03 -22.40
CA SER A 203 7.17 -8.82 -23.81
C SER A 203 8.68 -8.89 -24.05
N ARG A 204 9.48 -8.32 -23.15
CA ARG A 204 10.94 -8.34 -23.21
C ARG A 204 11.49 -9.76 -23.07
N ILE A 205 10.97 -10.54 -22.12
CA ILE A 205 11.42 -11.92 -21.89
C ILE A 205 11.07 -12.82 -23.08
N ARG A 206 9.86 -12.69 -23.65
CA ARG A 206 9.50 -13.42 -24.87
C ARG A 206 10.46 -13.10 -26.01
N ARG A 207 10.79 -11.82 -26.23
CA ARG A 207 11.75 -11.39 -27.27
C ARG A 207 13.15 -11.96 -27.06
N ARG A 208 13.62 -12.06 -25.81
CA ARG A 208 14.92 -12.68 -25.50
C ARG A 208 14.93 -14.19 -25.78
N ARG A 209 13.86 -14.91 -25.46
CA ARG A 209 13.75 -16.35 -25.73
C ARG A 209 13.65 -16.66 -27.22
N THR A 210 12.92 -15.87 -28.01
CA THR A 210 12.90 -16.03 -29.47
C THR A 210 14.22 -15.66 -30.13
N ALA A 211 14.91 -14.63 -29.64
CA ALA A 211 16.24 -14.27 -30.15
C ALA A 211 17.32 -15.31 -29.80
N GLY A 212 17.27 -15.91 -28.60
CA GLY A 212 18.19 -16.99 -28.21
C GLY A 212 17.95 -18.30 -28.96
N GLY A 213 16.70 -18.69 -29.18
CA GLY A 213 16.36 -19.90 -29.95
C GLY A 213 16.69 -19.80 -31.45
N ALA A 214 16.72 -18.59 -32.02
CA ALA A 214 17.16 -18.35 -33.39
C ALA A 214 18.68 -18.56 -33.57
N PHE A 215 19.47 -18.46 -32.49
CA PHE A 215 20.92 -18.67 -32.52
C PHE A 215 21.27 -20.17 -32.43
N ASP A 216 20.54 -20.94 -31.61
CA ASP A 216 20.74 -22.40 -31.47
C ASP A 216 20.36 -23.19 -32.73
N THR A 217 19.47 -22.65 -33.57
CA THR A 217 19.09 -23.28 -34.84
C THR A 217 20.13 -23.08 -35.95
N LEU A 218 21.00 -22.08 -35.84
CA LEU A 218 22.11 -21.84 -36.77
C LEU A 218 23.42 -22.52 -36.36
N ALA A 219 23.52 -23.00 -35.12
CA ALA A 219 24.72 -23.61 -34.56
C ALA A 219 24.78 -25.14 -34.65
N ARG A 220 23.80 -25.81 -35.30
CA ARG A 220 23.90 -27.23 -35.65
C ARG A 220 24.49 -27.38 -37.05
N PRO A 221 25.80 -27.68 -37.19
CA PRO A 221 26.32 -28.13 -38.47
C PRO A 221 25.66 -29.48 -38.80
N GLY A 222 25.06 -29.55 -39.99
CA GLY A 222 24.67 -30.81 -40.62
C GLY A 222 25.88 -31.57 -41.12
#